data_AF-A0A519GYP8-F1
#
_entry.id   AF-A0A519GYP8-F1
#
_cell.length_a   1.000
_cell.length_b   1.000
_cell.length_c   1.000
_cell.angle_alpha   90.00
_cell.angle_beta   90.00
_cell.angle_gamma   90.00
#
_symmetry.space_group_name_H-M   'P 1'
#
loop_
_entity.id
_entity.type
_entity.pdbx_description
1 polymer ?
#
loop_
_entity_poly.entity_id
_entity_poly.type
_entity_poly.pdbx_seq_one_letter_code
_entity_poly.pdbx_strand_id
1 'polypeptide(L)'
;MIQAVGREMAAPEIKAIEDGIRRELRRMAGDPETLKLSADDRLLEAANRARAAFLGEKALKARRDALAVLKHAQIETALESFGTDRIAGLRHLLAFHADAKGSALSVESRAEAIEAEAFSQMLGTLEATSPRVFGLFENPEGVRTLVRELFGEDTGLPDARKGAAEFHTVAQLLKERFNRAGGKVGHLEDWGMPHHHAQRRVAAAGEDAWVEKTLPRLNRQRYANEDGTPMTDEQMQDFLRHAYQTIATGGINKIEPGAPRGRGMEANAHSEGRTLHFKGADDFMAYQEEFGEASLYEVLVGHIRGMSDSIALVETMGPNPEHTYRLFRDSAQRDAVLANPKRRGRVAKEL
;
A
#
# COMPACT_ATOMS: atom_id res chain seq x y z
N MET A 1 -28.17 -27.48 12.89
CA MET A 1 -26.80 -27.53 12.34
C MET A 1 -26.82 -26.88 10.96
N ILE A 2 -25.88 -25.98 10.66
CA ILE A 2 -25.83 -25.28 9.37
C ILE A 2 -25.10 -26.17 8.36
N GLN A 3 -25.78 -26.51 7.26
CA GLN A 3 -25.23 -27.34 6.19
C GLN A 3 -24.98 -26.50 4.94
N ALA A 4 -23.86 -26.72 4.27
CA ALA A 4 -23.53 -26.10 2.99
C ALA A 4 -22.91 -27.13 2.04
N VAL A 5 -23.40 -27.20 0.80
CA VAL A 5 -22.94 -28.15 -0.24
C VAL A 5 -22.91 -29.60 0.27
N GLY A 6 -23.96 -30.02 0.98
CA GLY A 6 -24.11 -31.40 1.45
C GLY A 6 -23.20 -31.82 2.61
N ARG A 7 -22.42 -30.90 3.21
CA ARG A 7 -21.66 -31.15 4.44
C ARG A 7 -22.04 -30.19 5.56
N GLU A 8 -21.84 -30.63 6.80
CA GLU A 8 -21.90 -29.72 7.94
C GLU A 8 -20.72 -28.74 7.89
N MET A 9 -21.02 -27.48 8.17
CA MET A 9 -20.00 -26.45 8.25
C MET A 9 -19.25 -26.56 9.57
N ALA A 10 -17.93 -26.46 9.52
CA ALA A 10 -17.13 -26.43 10.74
C ALA A 10 -17.35 -25.09 11.46
N ALA A 11 -17.29 -25.10 12.80
CA ALA A 11 -17.47 -23.89 13.62
C ALA A 11 -16.57 -22.69 13.18
N PRO A 12 -15.30 -22.88 12.77
CA PRO A 12 -14.49 -21.78 12.25
C PRO A 12 -15.00 -21.17 10.94
N GLU A 13 -15.62 -21.98 10.07
CA GLU A 13 -16.16 -21.52 8.79
C GLU A 13 -17.42 -20.67 8.99
N ILE A 14 -18.28 -21.11 9.92
CA ILE A 14 -19.47 -20.34 10.32
C ILE A 14 -19.03 -18.99 10.88
N LYS A 15 -18.07 -18.99 11.82
CA LYS A 15 -17.52 -17.77 12.41
C LYS A 15 -16.93 -16.83 11.35
N ALA A 16 -16.17 -17.35 10.38
CA ALA A 16 -15.60 -16.52 9.32
C ALA A 16 -16.66 -15.86 8.43
N ILE A 17 -17.79 -16.54 8.18
CA ILE A 17 -18.92 -15.95 7.46
C ILE A 17 -19.57 -14.84 8.31
N GLU A 18 -19.86 -15.12 9.58
CA GLU A 18 -20.44 -14.13 10.50
C GLU A 18 -19.56 -12.88 10.62
N ASP A 19 -18.24 -13.06 10.81
CA ASP A 19 -17.27 -11.97 10.89
C ASP A 19 -17.18 -11.20 9.57
N GLY A 20 -17.37 -11.88 8.43
CA GLY A 20 -17.47 -11.27 7.11
C GLY A 20 -18.69 -10.37 6.96
N ILE A 21 -19.87 -10.85 7.39
CA ILE A 21 -21.12 -10.07 7.37
C ILE A 21 -21.00 -8.86 8.29
N ARG A 22 -20.49 -9.05 9.51
CA ARG A 22 -20.23 -7.95 10.46
C ARG A 22 -19.30 -6.89 9.87
N ARG A 23 -18.25 -7.31 9.17
CA ARG A 23 -17.33 -6.37 8.49
C ARG A 23 -18.01 -5.51 7.44
N GLU A 24 -18.90 -6.06 6.62
CA GLU A 24 -19.60 -5.26 5.63
C GLU A 24 -20.68 -4.38 6.25
N LEU A 25 -21.32 -4.81 7.34
CA LEU A 25 -22.17 -3.94 8.16
C LEU A 25 -21.41 -2.69 8.65
N ARG A 26 -20.13 -2.83 9.08
CA ARG A 26 -19.29 -1.67 9.45
C ARG A 26 -19.12 -0.68 8.32
N ARG A 27 -18.79 -1.18 7.13
CA ARG A 27 -18.54 -0.34 5.95
C ARG A 27 -19.80 0.39 5.54
N MET A 28 -20.95 -0.27 5.67
CA MET A 28 -22.24 0.34 5.39
C MET A 28 -22.63 1.38 6.45
N ALA A 29 -22.28 1.23 7.73
CA ALA A 29 -22.70 2.16 8.77
C ALA A 29 -22.30 3.64 8.55
N GLY A 30 -21.26 3.90 7.74
CA GLY A 30 -20.85 5.24 7.33
C GLY A 30 -21.55 5.79 6.07
N ASP A 31 -22.41 5.00 5.41
CA ASP A 31 -23.13 5.36 4.18
C ASP A 31 -24.58 5.77 4.50
N PRO A 32 -24.95 7.05 4.32
CA PRO A 32 -26.29 7.57 4.58
C PRO A 32 -27.41 6.84 3.83
N GLU A 33 -27.14 6.27 2.67
CA GLU A 33 -28.15 5.53 1.90
C GLU A 33 -28.46 4.18 2.52
N THR A 34 -27.46 3.52 3.12
CA THR A 34 -27.68 2.24 3.80
C THR A 34 -28.40 2.40 5.13
N LEU A 35 -28.30 3.57 5.77
CA LEU A 35 -29.02 3.88 7.02
C LEU A 35 -30.54 4.02 6.81
N LYS A 36 -31.00 4.21 5.56
CA LYS A 36 -32.43 4.27 5.21
C LYS A 36 -33.08 2.88 5.13
N LEU A 37 -32.30 1.81 5.07
CA LEU A 37 -32.77 0.43 4.97
C LEU A 37 -33.26 -0.09 6.34
N SER A 38 -34.21 -1.03 6.32
CA SER A 38 -34.62 -1.75 7.52
C SER A 38 -33.45 -2.56 8.11
N ALA A 39 -33.55 -2.98 9.38
CA ALA A 39 -32.51 -3.81 10.00
C ALA A 39 -32.28 -5.13 9.22
N ASP A 40 -33.35 -5.76 8.74
CA ASP A 40 -33.30 -7.01 7.98
C ASP A 40 -32.70 -6.79 6.58
N ASP A 41 -33.07 -5.70 5.91
CA ASP A 41 -32.52 -5.37 4.58
C ASP A 41 -31.03 -5.02 4.66
N ARG A 42 -30.59 -4.31 5.72
CA ARG A 42 -29.16 -4.05 5.95
C ARG A 42 -28.38 -5.33 6.16
N LEU A 43 -28.92 -6.28 6.91
CA LEU A 43 -28.27 -7.57 7.14
C LEU A 43 -28.16 -8.37 5.84
N LEU A 44 -29.21 -8.39 5.02
CA LEU A 44 -29.21 -9.08 3.73
C LEU A 44 -28.22 -8.46 2.75
N GLU A 45 -28.18 -7.12 2.67
CA GLU A 45 -27.22 -6.39 1.84
C GLU A 45 -25.78 -6.62 2.31
N ALA A 46 -25.52 -6.56 3.62
CA ALA A 46 -24.21 -6.88 4.17
C ALA A 46 -23.81 -8.33 3.88
N ALA A 47 -24.74 -9.29 3.93
CA ALA A 47 -24.48 -10.67 3.54
C ALA A 47 -24.11 -10.81 2.05
N ASN A 48 -24.80 -10.07 1.16
CA ASN A 48 -24.48 -10.03 -0.26
C ASN A 48 -23.08 -9.43 -0.51
N ARG A 49 -22.75 -8.32 0.15
CA ARG A 49 -21.42 -7.70 0.09
C ARG A 49 -20.34 -8.63 0.64
N ALA A 50 -20.60 -9.31 1.76
CA ALA A 50 -19.65 -10.23 2.39
C ALA A 50 -19.37 -11.43 1.47
N ARG A 51 -20.41 -11.95 0.80
CA ARG A 51 -20.26 -12.97 -0.23
C ARG A 51 -19.41 -12.48 -1.40
N ALA A 52 -19.70 -11.28 -1.93
CA ALA A 52 -18.93 -10.70 -3.03
C ALA A 52 -17.46 -10.48 -2.65
N ALA A 53 -17.20 -9.95 -1.45
CA ALA A 53 -15.86 -9.78 -0.92
C ALA A 53 -15.13 -11.12 -0.78
N PHE A 54 -15.77 -12.15 -0.22
CA PHE A 54 -15.19 -13.49 -0.08
C PHE A 54 -14.83 -14.09 -1.45
N LEU A 55 -15.72 -14.03 -2.43
CA LEU A 55 -15.46 -14.51 -3.78
C LEU A 55 -14.33 -13.72 -4.44
N GLY A 56 -14.30 -12.40 -4.27
CA GLY A 56 -13.22 -11.53 -4.73
C GLY A 56 -11.87 -11.89 -4.12
N GLU A 57 -11.81 -12.20 -2.82
CA GLU A 57 -10.58 -12.64 -2.16
C GLU A 57 -10.09 -14.01 -2.67
N LYS A 58 -11.00 -14.95 -2.95
CA LYS A 58 -10.65 -16.24 -3.58
C LYS A 58 -10.13 -16.05 -5.00
N ALA A 59 -10.79 -15.21 -5.80
CA ALA A 59 -10.34 -14.87 -7.15
C ALA A 59 -8.96 -14.19 -7.14
N LEU A 60 -8.75 -13.23 -6.22
CA LEU A 60 -7.46 -12.58 -6.04
C LEU A 60 -6.38 -13.59 -5.64
N LYS A 61 -6.68 -14.52 -4.73
CA LYS A 61 -5.74 -15.58 -4.36
C LYS A 61 -5.38 -16.45 -5.57
N ALA A 62 -6.37 -16.94 -6.31
CA ALA A 62 -6.13 -17.77 -7.50
C ALA A 62 -5.28 -17.03 -8.55
N ARG A 63 -5.57 -15.74 -8.77
CA ARG A 63 -4.76 -14.87 -9.63
C ARG A 63 -3.32 -14.75 -9.14
N ARG A 64 -3.11 -14.53 -7.83
CA ARG A 64 -1.78 -14.44 -7.23
C ARG A 64 -0.98 -15.72 -7.40
N ASP A 65 -1.62 -16.88 -7.20
CA ASP A 65 -1.00 -18.18 -7.39
C ASP A 65 -0.56 -18.37 -8.86
N ALA A 66 -1.43 -18.04 -9.83
CA ALA A 66 -1.11 -18.09 -11.25
C ALA A 66 0.03 -17.13 -11.65
N LEU A 67 0.00 -15.89 -11.13
CA LEU A 67 1.06 -14.92 -11.35
C LEU A 67 2.39 -15.38 -10.76
N ALA A 68 2.39 -15.99 -9.57
CA ALA A 68 3.60 -16.52 -8.96
C ALA A 68 4.24 -17.61 -9.84
N VAL A 69 3.45 -18.57 -10.34
CA VAL A 69 3.94 -19.61 -11.26
C VAL A 69 4.55 -19.00 -12.52
N LEU A 70 3.85 -18.05 -13.15
CA LEU A 70 4.34 -17.38 -14.35
C LEU A 70 5.64 -16.62 -14.10
N LYS A 71 5.74 -15.92 -12.97
CA LYS A 71 6.93 -15.14 -12.62
C LYS A 71 8.11 -16.02 -12.27
N HIS A 72 7.88 -17.15 -11.59
CA HIS A 72 8.92 -18.15 -11.34
C HIS A 72 9.48 -18.72 -12.64
N ALA A 73 8.63 -19.05 -13.61
CA ALA A 73 9.09 -19.51 -14.92
C ALA A 73 9.92 -18.42 -15.66
N GLN A 74 9.48 -17.16 -15.62
CA GLN A 74 10.22 -16.04 -16.23
C GLN A 74 11.58 -15.81 -15.58
N ILE A 75 11.66 -15.88 -14.24
CA ILE A 75 12.92 -15.77 -13.51
C ILE A 75 13.84 -16.93 -13.88
N GLU A 76 13.34 -18.16 -13.92
CA GLU A 76 14.15 -19.32 -14.29
C GLU A 76 14.78 -19.15 -15.68
N THR A 77 14.00 -18.76 -16.69
CA THR A 77 14.52 -18.44 -18.04
C THR A 77 15.56 -17.31 -18.01
N ALA A 78 15.33 -16.27 -17.20
CA ALA A 78 16.31 -15.19 -17.07
C ALA A 78 17.63 -15.71 -16.45
N LEU A 79 17.57 -16.56 -15.42
CA LEU A 79 18.74 -17.14 -14.78
C LEU A 79 19.48 -18.14 -15.67
N GLU A 80 18.77 -18.88 -16.52
CA GLU A 80 19.38 -19.79 -17.50
C GLU A 80 20.31 -19.04 -18.48
N SER A 81 20.00 -17.78 -18.82
CA SER A 81 20.87 -16.97 -19.67
C SER A 81 22.25 -16.67 -19.07
N PHE A 82 22.40 -16.84 -17.75
CA PHE A 82 23.67 -16.69 -17.02
C PHE A 82 24.39 -18.04 -16.81
N GLY A 83 23.84 -19.15 -17.32
CA GLY A 83 24.43 -20.48 -17.22
C GLY A 83 24.67 -20.91 -15.77
N THR A 84 25.94 -21.10 -15.42
CA THR A 84 26.34 -21.55 -14.07
C THR A 84 26.42 -20.43 -13.04
N ASP A 85 26.41 -19.16 -13.45
CA ASP A 85 26.47 -18.00 -12.55
C ASP A 85 25.07 -17.42 -12.28
N ARG A 86 24.18 -18.27 -11.76
CA ARG A 86 22.81 -17.87 -11.39
C ARG A 86 22.76 -16.77 -10.34
N ILE A 87 23.81 -16.64 -9.51
CA ILE A 87 23.91 -15.56 -8.52
C ILE A 87 24.09 -14.21 -9.22
N ALA A 88 24.95 -14.14 -10.25
CA ALA A 88 25.02 -12.94 -11.08
C ALA A 88 23.67 -12.63 -11.74
N GLY A 89 22.98 -13.64 -12.27
CA GLY A 89 21.64 -13.46 -12.85
C GLY A 89 20.64 -12.83 -11.87
N LEU A 90 20.65 -13.26 -10.60
CA LEU A 90 19.79 -12.65 -9.57
C LEU A 90 20.14 -11.19 -9.28
N ARG A 91 21.43 -10.82 -9.31
CA ARG A 91 21.83 -9.41 -9.15
C ARG A 91 21.35 -8.55 -10.32
N HIS A 92 21.44 -9.06 -11.55
CA HIS A 92 20.96 -8.36 -12.74
C HIS A 92 19.43 -8.23 -12.77
N LEU A 93 18.70 -9.18 -12.18
CA LEU A 93 17.25 -9.03 -12.00
C LEU A 93 16.89 -7.92 -11.01
N LEU A 94 17.73 -7.63 -10.02
CA LEU A 94 17.46 -6.60 -9.01
C LEU A 94 17.94 -5.21 -9.41
N ALA A 95 19.20 -5.11 -9.87
CA ALA A 95 19.87 -3.83 -10.11
C ALA A 95 20.39 -3.74 -11.55
N PHE A 96 20.48 -2.52 -12.06
CA PHE A 96 21.04 -2.25 -13.37
C PHE A 96 22.54 -2.62 -13.41
N HIS A 97 22.95 -3.29 -14.49
CA HIS A 97 24.34 -3.59 -14.78
C HIS A 97 24.64 -3.13 -16.21
N ALA A 98 25.67 -2.31 -16.38
CA ALA A 98 26.09 -1.75 -17.67
C ALA A 98 26.92 -2.76 -18.50
N ASP A 99 26.51 -4.02 -18.52
CA ASP A 99 27.08 -5.04 -19.39
C ASP A 99 26.01 -5.55 -20.36
N ALA A 100 26.42 -6.18 -21.46
CA ALA A 100 25.48 -6.74 -22.43
C ALA A 100 24.89 -8.09 -21.97
N LYS A 101 24.85 -8.36 -20.65
CA LYS A 101 24.40 -9.64 -20.08
C LYS A 101 23.03 -9.51 -19.42
N GLY A 102 22.16 -10.45 -19.77
CA GLY A 102 20.77 -10.46 -19.34
C GLY A 102 19.89 -9.65 -20.30
N SER A 103 18.76 -10.25 -20.69
CA SER A 103 17.79 -9.65 -21.63
C SER A 103 16.60 -8.98 -20.92
N ALA A 104 16.50 -9.13 -19.60
CA ALA A 104 15.41 -8.58 -18.79
C ALA A 104 15.84 -7.27 -18.13
N LEU A 105 14.92 -6.29 -18.09
CA LEU A 105 15.09 -5.09 -17.28
C LEU A 105 15.13 -5.46 -15.80
N SER A 106 16.07 -4.87 -15.05
CA SER A 106 16.14 -5.02 -13.60
C SER A 106 14.93 -4.39 -12.90
N VAL A 107 14.67 -4.79 -11.66
CA VAL A 107 13.65 -4.15 -10.81
C VAL A 107 13.91 -2.65 -10.71
N GLU A 108 15.16 -2.24 -10.49
CA GLU A 108 15.58 -0.83 -10.45
C GLU A 108 15.21 -0.08 -11.73
N SER A 109 15.66 -0.55 -12.90
CA SER A 109 15.36 0.13 -14.18
C SER A 109 13.87 0.14 -14.50
N ARG A 110 13.12 -0.89 -14.08
CA ARG A 110 11.66 -0.90 -14.22
C ARG A 110 11.02 0.15 -13.32
N ALA A 111 11.45 0.27 -12.07
CA ALA A 111 10.92 1.28 -11.14
C ALA A 111 11.17 2.69 -11.66
N GLU A 112 12.40 2.98 -12.12
CA GLU A 112 12.75 4.26 -12.74
C GLU A 112 11.91 4.55 -13.98
N ALA A 113 11.68 3.56 -14.85
CA ALA A 113 10.85 3.74 -16.04
C ALA A 113 9.38 4.04 -15.70
N ILE A 114 8.83 3.37 -14.68
CA ILE A 114 7.45 3.61 -14.20
C ILE A 114 7.34 5.00 -13.57
N GLU A 115 8.33 5.39 -12.76
CA GLU A 115 8.42 6.72 -12.15
C GLU A 115 8.50 7.80 -13.24
N ALA A 116 9.38 7.63 -14.23
CA ALA A 116 9.53 8.57 -15.34
C ALA A 116 8.26 8.68 -16.20
N GLU A 117 7.57 7.56 -16.46
CA GLU A 117 6.29 7.54 -17.16
C GLU A 117 5.21 8.31 -16.37
N ALA A 118 5.09 8.05 -15.06
CA ALA A 118 4.14 8.73 -14.19
C ALA A 118 4.40 10.25 -14.14
N PHE A 119 5.66 10.67 -14.01
CA PHE A 119 6.00 12.08 -14.07
C PHE A 119 5.78 12.68 -15.44
N SER A 120 6.12 11.99 -16.53
CA SER A 120 5.86 12.50 -17.87
C SER A 120 4.37 12.73 -18.12
N GLN A 121 3.49 11.87 -17.59
CA GLN A 121 2.04 12.07 -17.69
C GLN A 121 1.59 13.28 -16.86
N MET A 122 2.09 13.42 -15.63
CA MET A 122 1.79 14.57 -14.78
C MET A 122 2.28 15.87 -15.44
N LEU A 123 3.54 15.94 -15.84
CA LEU A 123 4.20 17.12 -16.41
C LEU A 123 3.65 17.47 -17.79
N GLY A 124 3.45 16.49 -18.68
CA GLY A 124 2.93 16.73 -20.03
C GLY A 124 1.54 17.36 -20.00
N THR A 125 0.67 16.88 -19.09
CA THR A 125 -0.66 17.47 -18.92
C THR A 125 -0.63 18.82 -18.20
N LEU A 126 0.30 19.03 -17.26
CA LEU A 126 0.49 20.31 -16.57
C LEU A 126 1.12 21.38 -17.47
N GLU A 127 2.20 21.11 -18.18
CA GLU A 127 2.87 22.06 -19.08
C GLU A 127 1.95 22.45 -20.24
N ALA A 128 1.23 21.50 -20.83
CA ALA A 128 0.29 21.77 -21.91
C ALA A 128 -0.91 22.64 -21.49
N THR A 129 -1.20 22.76 -20.19
CA THR A 129 -2.44 23.44 -19.74
C THR A 129 -2.26 24.54 -18.70
N SER A 130 -1.22 24.51 -17.86
CA SER A 130 -0.86 25.60 -16.95
C SER A 130 0.57 25.47 -16.36
N PRO A 131 1.55 26.23 -16.89
CA PRO A 131 2.91 26.29 -16.32
C PRO A 131 2.99 26.84 -14.89
N ARG A 132 1.92 27.47 -14.38
CA ARG A 132 1.91 28.12 -13.06
C ARG A 132 1.79 27.15 -11.89
N VAL A 133 1.44 25.89 -12.15
CA VAL A 133 1.29 24.86 -11.10
C VAL A 133 2.59 24.63 -10.33
N PHE A 134 3.76 24.72 -10.99
CA PHE A 134 5.05 24.59 -10.29
C PHE A 134 5.28 25.71 -9.26
N GLY A 135 4.84 26.94 -9.57
CA GLY A 135 4.93 28.07 -8.65
C GLY A 135 4.08 27.92 -7.39
N LEU A 136 3.08 27.01 -7.39
CA LEU A 136 2.30 26.71 -6.18
C LEU A 136 3.13 25.97 -5.12
N PHE A 137 4.13 25.17 -5.53
CA PHE A 137 5.03 24.50 -4.60
C PHE A 137 6.06 25.43 -3.97
N GLU A 138 6.29 26.60 -4.57
CA GLU A 138 7.35 27.53 -4.17
C GLU A 138 6.96 28.44 -3.00
N ASN A 139 5.66 28.57 -2.69
CA ASN A 139 5.20 29.45 -1.62
C ASN A 139 4.14 28.80 -0.70
N PRO A 140 4.06 29.21 0.58
CA PRO A 140 3.16 28.58 1.55
C PRO A 140 1.66 28.66 1.22
N GLU A 141 1.21 29.74 0.57
CA GLU A 141 -0.20 29.92 0.20
C GLU A 141 -0.59 28.98 -0.94
N GLY A 142 0.27 28.85 -1.94
CA GLY A 142 0.11 27.91 -3.05
C GLY A 142 0.07 26.46 -2.57
N VAL A 143 0.97 26.09 -1.65
CA VAL A 143 0.97 24.76 -1.04
C VAL A 143 -0.35 24.51 -0.30
N ARG A 144 -0.80 25.43 0.54
CA ARG A 144 -2.08 25.31 1.27
C ARG A 144 -3.26 25.15 0.31
N THR A 145 -3.29 25.95 -0.74
CA THR A 145 -4.31 25.88 -1.79
C THR A 145 -4.32 24.50 -2.45
N LEU A 146 -3.13 23.98 -2.81
CA LEU A 146 -3.03 22.69 -3.45
C LEU A 146 -3.46 21.54 -2.53
N VAL A 147 -3.14 21.57 -1.22
CA VAL A 147 -3.65 20.53 -0.32
C VAL A 147 -5.17 20.62 -0.11
N ARG A 148 -5.75 21.82 -0.08
CA ARG A 148 -7.22 21.97 -0.07
C ARG A 148 -7.87 21.29 -1.28
N GLU A 149 -7.36 21.56 -2.48
CA GLU A 149 -7.86 20.94 -3.71
C GLU A 149 -7.62 19.41 -3.72
N LEU A 150 -6.49 18.92 -3.19
CA LEU A 150 -6.24 17.49 -3.04
C LEU A 150 -7.29 16.82 -2.14
N PHE A 151 -7.72 17.50 -1.07
CA PHE A 151 -8.79 17.06 -0.17
C PHE A 151 -10.21 17.30 -0.72
N GLY A 152 -10.34 17.83 -1.94
CA GLY A 152 -11.64 18.10 -2.59
C GLY A 152 -12.33 19.39 -2.13
N GLU A 153 -11.61 20.28 -1.45
CA GLU A 153 -12.10 21.61 -1.08
C GLU A 153 -11.89 22.58 -2.27
N ASP A 154 -12.97 23.16 -2.80
CA ASP A 154 -12.88 24.12 -3.91
C ASP A 154 -12.29 25.46 -3.44
N THR A 155 -11.08 25.77 -3.90
CA THR A 155 -10.38 27.02 -3.60
C THR A 155 -10.68 28.14 -4.59
N GLY A 156 -11.38 27.83 -5.68
CA GLY A 156 -11.62 28.75 -6.79
C GLY A 156 -10.39 29.03 -7.66
N LEU A 157 -9.26 28.33 -7.43
CA LEU A 157 -8.02 28.48 -8.20
C LEU A 157 -7.87 27.33 -9.23
N PRO A 158 -8.09 27.59 -10.53
CA PRO A 158 -8.12 26.54 -11.55
C PRO A 158 -6.81 25.74 -11.65
N ASP A 159 -5.68 26.41 -11.47
CA ASP A 159 -4.35 25.79 -11.55
C ASP A 159 -4.15 24.76 -10.42
N ALA A 160 -4.58 25.09 -9.20
CA ALA A 160 -4.47 24.18 -8.05
C ALA A 160 -5.42 22.98 -8.20
N ARG A 161 -6.67 23.23 -8.63
CA ARG A 161 -7.64 22.16 -8.93
C ARG A 161 -7.10 21.19 -9.97
N LYS A 162 -6.50 21.72 -11.03
CA LYS A 162 -5.89 20.92 -12.08
C LYS A 162 -4.71 20.11 -11.55
N GLY A 163 -3.80 20.73 -10.80
CA GLY A 163 -2.68 20.05 -10.15
C GLY A 163 -3.12 18.86 -9.29
N ALA A 164 -4.14 19.05 -8.45
CA ALA A 164 -4.71 17.99 -7.64
C ALA A 164 -5.33 16.87 -8.48
N ALA A 165 -6.09 17.20 -9.52
CA ALA A 165 -6.73 16.23 -10.41
C ALA A 165 -5.71 15.38 -11.20
N GLU A 166 -4.62 15.98 -11.69
CA GLU A 166 -3.54 15.24 -12.37
C GLU A 166 -2.85 14.27 -11.41
N PHE A 167 -2.54 14.71 -10.18
CA PHE A 167 -1.96 13.82 -9.17
C PHE A 167 -2.87 12.64 -8.88
N HIS A 168 -4.17 12.88 -8.63
CA HIS A 168 -5.17 11.84 -8.39
C HIS A 168 -5.27 10.85 -9.56
N THR A 169 -5.21 11.34 -10.78
CA THR A 169 -5.22 10.51 -11.99
C THR A 169 -4.00 9.58 -12.02
N VAL A 170 -2.80 10.12 -11.83
CA VAL A 170 -1.55 9.34 -11.82
C VAL A 170 -1.54 8.33 -10.65
N ALA A 171 -1.94 8.74 -9.45
CA ALA A 171 -2.02 7.85 -8.30
C ALA A 171 -2.99 6.68 -8.54
N GLN A 172 -4.15 6.94 -9.16
CA GLN A 172 -5.12 5.92 -9.52
C GLN A 172 -4.57 4.97 -10.61
N LEU A 173 -3.87 5.48 -11.63
CA LEU A 173 -3.24 4.65 -12.66
C LEU A 173 -2.19 3.70 -12.07
N LEU A 174 -1.33 4.20 -11.18
CA LEU A 174 -0.33 3.39 -10.48
C LEU A 174 -0.98 2.33 -9.60
N LYS A 175 -2.03 2.71 -8.84
CA LYS A 175 -2.83 1.79 -8.03
C LYS A 175 -3.44 0.67 -8.88
N GLU A 176 -4.06 1.00 -10.01
CA GLU A 176 -4.67 0.02 -10.91
C GLU A 176 -3.63 -0.94 -11.50
N ARG A 177 -2.47 -0.42 -11.90
CA ARG A 177 -1.35 -1.24 -12.36
C ARG A 177 -0.85 -2.18 -11.27
N PHE A 178 -0.67 -1.69 -10.05
CA PHE A 178 -0.27 -2.51 -8.91
C PHE A 178 -1.29 -3.62 -8.62
N ASN A 179 -2.59 -3.29 -8.58
CA ASN A 179 -3.67 -4.26 -8.37
C ASN A 179 -3.72 -5.30 -9.52
N ARG A 180 -3.47 -4.89 -10.77
CA ARG A 180 -3.37 -5.80 -11.91
C ARG A 180 -2.17 -6.75 -11.80
N ALA A 181 -1.08 -6.33 -11.16
CA ALA A 181 0.07 -7.18 -10.87
C ALA A 181 -0.16 -8.13 -9.67
N GLY A 182 -1.35 -8.11 -9.06
CA GLY A 182 -1.71 -8.94 -7.91
C GLY A 182 -1.70 -8.19 -6.58
N GLY A 183 -1.40 -6.89 -6.58
CA GLY A 183 -1.57 -5.99 -5.43
C GLY A 183 -3.01 -5.92 -4.91
N LYS A 184 -3.18 -5.43 -3.68
CA LYS A 184 -4.45 -5.10 -3.04
C LYS A 184 -4.35 -3.74 -2.35
N VAL A 185 -4.68 -2.71 -3.12
CA VAL A 185 -4.96 -1.36 -2.64
C VAL A 185 -6.46 -1.13 -2.83
N GLY A 186 -7.17 -0.75 -1.77
CA GLY A 186 -8.59 -0.45 -1.85
C GLY A 186 -8.86 0.94 -2.46
N HIS A 187 -10.11 1.37 -2.40
CA HIS A 187 -10.51 2.71 -2.77
C HIS A 187 -11.09 3.41 -1.55
N LEU A 188 -10.59 4.62 -1.32
CA LEU A 188 -11.03 5.52 -0.29
C LEU A 188 -11.64 6.73 -1.01
N GLU A 189 -12.95 6.92 -0.86
CA GLU A 189 -13.69 8.00 -1.55
C GLU A 189 -13.20 9.39 -1.14
N ASP A 190 -12.69 9.54 0.09
CA ASP A 190 -12.18 10.79 0.66
C ASP A 190 -10.65 10.84 0.73
N TRP A 191 -9.96 9.99 -0.03
CA TRP A 191 -8.50 10.05 -0.03
C TRP A 191 -8.02 11.29 -0.76
N GLY A 192 -7.39 12.20 -0.03
CA GLY A 192 -6.81 13.41 -0.59
C GLY A 192 -5.37 13.22 -1.06
N MET A 193 -4.49 12.70 -0.20
CA MET A 193 -3.08 12.51 -0.52
C MET A 193 -2.41 11.53 0.46
N PRO A 194 -1.22 10.98 0.13
CA PRO A 194 -0.42 10.23 1.09
C PRO A 194 -0.05 11.10 2.30
N HIS A 195 -0.03 10.52 3.50
CA HIS A 195 0.34 11.23 4.73
C HIS A 195 1.79 10.97 5.09
N HIS A 196 2.50 12.01 5.53
CA HIS A 196 3.83 11.89 6.12
C HIS A 196 3.78 11.98 7.65
N HIS A 197 4.63 11.22 8.32
CA HIS A 197 4.80 11.25 9.78
C HIS A 197 6.29 11.27 10.10
N ALA A 198 6.79 12.37 10.67
CA ALA A 198 8.16 12.47 11.13
C ALA A 198 8.32 11.65 12.42
N GLN A 199 8.86 10.44 12.29
CA GLN A 199 9.02 9.48 13.39
C GLN A 199 9.63 10.14 14.63
N ARG A 200 10.71 10.93 14.44
CA ARG A 200 11.41 11.61 15.53
C ARG A 200 10.52 12.63 16.24
N ARG A 201 9.70 13.40 15.51
CA ARG A 201 8.80 14.41 16.10
C ARG A 201 7.66 13.76 16.86
N VAL A 202 7.05 12.72 16.28
CA VAL A 202 6.01 11.92 16.95
C VAL A 202 6.57 11.28 18.22
N ALA A 203 7.73 10.62 18.14
CA ALA A 203 8.38 10.04 19.31
C ALA A 203 8.70 11.09 20.39
N ALA A 204 9.26 12.24 20.00
CA ALA A 204 9.62 13.32 20.92
C ALA A 204 8.42 13.98 21.61
N ALA A 205 7.25 14.01 20.97
CA ALA A 205 6.03 14.51 21.58
C ALA A 205 5.54 13.64 22.74
N GLY A 206 5.84 12.33 22.71
CA GLY A 206 5.29 11.35 23.64
C GLY A 206 3.87 10.90 23.25
N GLU A 207 3.49 9.70 23.69
CA GLU A 207 2.23 9.04 23.29
C GLU A 207 1.01 9.89 23.66
N ASP A 208 0.87 10.29 24.93
CA ASP A 208 -0.30 11.01 25.42
C ASP A 208 -0.50 12.35 24.71
N ALA A 209 0.56 13.15 24.58
CA ALA A 209 0.46 14.45 23.92
C ALA A 209 0.18 14.32 22.41
N TRP A 210 0.72 13.30 21.75
CA TRP A 210 0.41 13.04 20.34
C TRP A 210 -1.06 12.63 20.17
N VAL A 211 -1.58 11.75 21.04
CA VAL A 211 -2.99 11.34 21.03
C VAL A 211 -3.90 12.54 21.26
N GLU A 212 -3.64 13.34 22.30
CA GLU A 212 -4.44 14.52 22.66
C GLU A 212 -4.53 15.53 21.51
N LYS A 213 -3.42 15.78 20.83
CA LYS A 213 -3.36 16.75 19.72
C LYS A 213 -3.90 16.22 18.40
N THR A 214 -3.83 14.91 18.19
CA THR A 214 -4.27 14.27 16.94
C THR A 214 -5.77 13.99 16.95
N LEU A 215 -6.31 13.49 18.06
CA LEU A 215 -7.72 13.11 18.19
C LEU A 215 -8.73 14.18 17.71
N PRO A 216 -8.61 15.47 18.09
CA PRO A 216 -9.57 16.50 17.66
C PRO A 216 -9.50 16.83 16.16
N ARG A 217 -8.45 16.40 15.45
CA ARG A 217 -8.23 16.65 14.01
C ARG A 217 -8.88 15.58 13.12
N LEU A 218 -9.33 14.47 13.71
CA LEU A 218 -9.82 13.30 12.99
C LEU A 218 -11.32 13.36 12.70
N ASN A 219 -11.70 12.82 11.54
CA ASN A 219 -13.09 12.63 11.16
C ASN A 219 -13.67 11.40 11.91
N ARG A 220 -14.32 11.65 13.04
CA ARG A 220 -14.95 10.61 13.89
C ARG A 220 -15.87 9.65 13.14
N GLN A 221 -16.51 10.10 12.07
CA GLN A 221 -17.46 9.29 11.29
C GLN A 221 -16.78 8.15 10.52
N ARG A 222 -15.45 8.23 10.31
CA ARG A 222 -14.66 7.19 9.64
C ARG A 222 -14.19 6.07 10.56
N TYR A 223 -14.50 6.15 11.86
CA TYR A 223 -14.02 5.21 12.86
C TYR A 223 -15.19 4.46 13.52
N ALA A 224 -15.34 3.19 13.15
CA ALA A 224 -16.42 2.32 13.62
C ALA A 224 -15.87 1.00 14.19
N ASN A 225 -16.52 0.51 15.24
CA ASN A 225 -16.30 -0.78 15.88
C ASN A 225 -16.67 -1.96 14.97
N GLU A 226 -16.34 -3.18 15.40
CA GLU A 226 -16.61 -4.41 14.63
C GLU A 226 -18.09 -4.62 14.27
N ASP A 227 -19.00 -4.10 15.07
CA ASP A 227 -20.45 -4.17 14.91
C ASP A 227 -21.04 -2.98 14.11
N GLY A 228 -20.20 -2.06 13.65
CA GLY A 228 -20.58 -0.88 12.88
C GLY A 228 -21.03 0.31 13.74
N THR A 229 -21.01 0.19 15.06
CA THR A 229 -21.23 1.35 15.94
C THR A 229 -20.05 2.31 15.85
N PRO A 230 -20.24 3.63 15.95
CA PRO A 230 -19.14 4.58 16.06
C PRO A 230 -18.23 4.23 17.24
N MET A 231 -16.91 4.36 17.07
CA MET A 231 -15.97 4.17 18.18
C MET A 231 -16.20 5.21 19.27
N THR A 232 -16.14 4.79 20.54
CA THR A 232 -16.13 5.71 21.68
C THR A 232 -14.84 6.52 21.75
N ASP A 233 -14.76 7.45 22.70
CA ASP A 233 -13.55 8.24 22.91
C ASP A 233 -12.42 7.35 23.43
N GLU A 234 -12.67 6.44 24.39
CA GLU A 234 -11.65 5.47 24.83
C GLU A 234 -11.15 4.59 23.68
N GLN A 235 -12.05 4.05 22.86
CA GLN A 235 -11.67 3.18 21.74
C GLN A 235 -10.79 3.91 20.72
N MET A 236 -11.03 5.20 20.54
CA MET A 236 -10.24 6.01 19.62
C MET A 236 -8.92 6.47 20.20
N GLN A 237 -8.84 6.69 21.51
CA GLN A 237 -7.56 6.85 22.18
C GLN A 237 -6.72 5.58 22.05
N ASP A 238 -7.30 4.39 22.26
CA ASP A 238 -6.60 3.11 22.10
C ASP A 238 -6.11 2.88 20.66
N PHE A 239 -6.96 3.15 19.67
CA PHE A 239 -6.57 3.17 18.25
C PHE A 239 -5.36 4.08 18.00
N LEU A 240 -5.38 5.30 18.55
CA LEU A 240 -4.30 6.25 18.39
C LEU A 240 -3.03 5.82 19.14
N ARG A 241 -3.12 5.21 20.32
CA ARG A 241 -1.95 4.63 21.01
C ARG A 241 -1.27 3.55 20.16
N HIS A 242 -2.06 2.68 19.53
CA HIS A 242 -1.52 1.70 18.59
C HIS A 242 -0.92 2.33 17.32
N ALA A 243 -1.54 3.38 16.80
CA ALA A 243 -0.98 4.15 15.69
C ALA A 243 0.35 4.82 16.08
N TYR A 244 0.41 5.45 17.25
CA TYR A 244 1.59 6.07 17.82
C TYR A 244 2.74 5.08 17.92
N GLN A 245 2.53 3.91 18.54
CA GLN A 245 3.57 2.88 18.67
C GLN A 245 4.11 2.46 17.30
N THR A 246 3.23 2.37 16.29
CA THR A 246 3.64 2.02 14.93
C THR A 246 4.48 3.11 14.29
N ILE A 247 4.03 4.37 14.39
CA ILE A 247 4.70 5.52 13.77
C ILE A 247 6.02 5.82 14.47
N ALA A 248 6.01 5.95 15.80
CA ALA A 248 7.17 6.30 16.61
C ALA A 248 8.30 5.25 16.57
N THR A 249 7.98 3.98 16.30
CA THR A 249 8.97 2.90 16.21
C THR A 249 9.34 2.50 14.78
N GLY A 250 8.76 3.15 13.75
CA GLY A 250 8.96 2.72 12.37
C GLY A 250 8.42 1.31 12.10
N GLY A 251 7.39 0.88 12.84
CA GLY A 251 6.75 -0.42 12.71
C GLY A 251 7.47 -1.58 13.42
N ILE A 252 8.51 -1.32 14.20
CA ILE A 252 9.23 -2.35 14.99
C ILE A 252 8.28 -3.06 15.96
N ASN A 253 7.25 -2.38 16.47
CA ASN A 253 6.20 -2.97 17.31
C ASN A 253 5.45 -4.15 16.65
N LYS A 254 5.55 -4.32 15.33
CA LYS A 254 4.95 -5.45 14.59
C LYS A 254 5.86 -6.67 14.49
N ILE A 255 7.10 -6.59 14.99
CA ILE A 255 8.03 -7.71 14.99
C ILE A 255 7.63 -8.68 16.10
N GLU A 256 7.28 -9.90 15.73
CA GLU A 256 7.11 -11.00 16.67
C GLU A 256 8.46 -11.69 16.94
N PRO A 257 9.02 -11.62 18.16
CA PRO A 257 10.28 -12.28 18.48
C PRO A 257 10.22 -13.79 18.24
N GLY A 258 11.18 -14.34 17.49
CA GLY A 258 11.26 -15.77 17.19
C GLY A 258 10.38 -16.23 16.02
N ALA A 259 9.48 -15.38 15.51
CA ALA A 259 8.74 -15.70 14.29
C ALA A 259 9.67 -15.69 13.05
N PRO A 260 9.40 -16.52 12.03
CA PRO A 260 10.15 -16.49 10.78
C PRO A 260 10.14 -15.07 10.19
N ARG A 261 11.33 -14.47 10.02
CA ARG A 261 11.44 -13.13 9.44
C ARG A 261 10.98 -13.16 7.98
N GLY A 262 9.94 -12.39 7.69
CA GLY A 262 9.54 -12.02 6.34
C GLY A 262 8.75 -10.71 6.42
N ARG A 263 9.04 -9.75 5.54
CA ARG A 263 8.05 -8.71 5.26
C ARG A 263 6.78 -9.43 4.79
N GLY A 264 5.62 -9.02 5.28
CA GLY A 264 4.34 -9.52 4.76
C GLY A 264 4.32 -9.41 3.23
N MET A 265 3.44 -10.16 2.57
CA MET A 265 3.35 -10.15 1.11
C MET A 265 3.30 -8.71 0.57
N GLU A 266 4.25 -8.31 -0.27
CA GLU A 266 4.37 -6.94 -0.81
C GLU A 266 3.07 -6.49 -1.49
N ALA A 267 2.36 -7.43 -2.12
CA ALA A 267 1.04 -7.19 -2.68
C ALA A 267 -0.02 -6.70 -1.67
N ASN A 268 0.25 -6.73 -0.37
CA ASN A 268 -0.59 -6.18 0.69
C ASN A 268 0.04 -4.94 1.38
N ALA A 269 1.21 -4.47 0.95
CA ALA A 269 1.93 -3.36 1.59
C ALA A 269 1.10 -2.06 1.66
N HIS A 270 0.24 -1.86 0.66
CA HIS A 270 -0.64 -0.68 0.52
C HIS A 270 -2.09 -0.95 0.94
N SER A 271 -2.34 -2.02 1.71
CA SER A 271 -3.67 -2.29 2.24
C SER A 271 -4.00 -1.34 3.39
N GLU A 272 -5.21 -0.78 3.36
CA GLU A 272 -5.69 0.45 4.05
C GLU A 272 -5.74 0.42 5.59
N GLY A 273 -5.11 -0.55 6.25
CA GLY A 273 -5.40 -0.86 7.66
C GLY A 273 -5.03 0.21 8.70
N ARG A 274 -4.37 1.33 8.36
CA ARG A 274 -3.87 2.32 9.34
C ARG A 274 -3.76 3.76 8.81
N THR A 275 -4.69 4.20 7.97
CA THR A 275 -4.74 5.60 7.54
C THR A 275 -5.45 6.45 8.59
N LEU A 276 -4.83 7.57 9.01
CA LEU A 276 -5.54 8.59 9.79
C LEU A 276 -6.49 9.35 8.86
N HIS A 277 -7.78 9.40 9.19
CA HIS A 277 -8.78 10.16 8.44
C HIS A 277 -8.98 11.51 9.10
N PHE A 278 -8.45 12.58 8.48
CA PHE A 278 -8.62 13.96 8.95
C PHE A 278 -10.00 14.51 8.57
N LYS A 279 -10.49 15.52 9.29
CA LYS A 279 -11.76 16.20 8.97
C LYS A 279 -11.70 16.98 7.66
N GLY A 280 -10.52 17.49 7.31
CA GLY A 280 -10.29 18.29 6.11
C GLY A 280 -8.83 18.70 5.99
N ALA A 281 -8.55 19.57 5.01
CA ALA A 281 -7.19 19.98 4.68
C ALA A 281 -6.52 20.77 5.82
N ASP A 282 -7.27 21.62 6.53
CA ASP A 282 -6.73 22.44 7.63
C ASP A 282 -6.25 21.60 8.81
N ASP A 283 -7.03 20.60 9.21
CA ASP A 283 -6.67 19.66 10.26
C ASP A 283 -5.45 18.81 9.88
N PHE A 284 -5.39 18.38 8.62
CA PHE A 284 -4.22 17.69 8.07
C PHE A 284 -2.97 18.58 8.06
N MET A 285 -3.08 19.83 7.59
CA MET A 285 -1.94 20.76 7.55
C MET A 285 -1.44 21.12 8.94
N ALA A 286 -2.35 21.36 9.89
CA ALA A 286 -1.98 21.58 11.29
C ALA A 286 -1.27 20.36 11.90
N TYR A 287 -1.71 19.15 11.52
CA TYR A 287 -0.99 17.92 11.87
C TYR A 287 0.40 17.85 11.23
N GLN A 288 0.53 18.17 9.94
CA GLN A 288 1.81 18.13 9.24
C GLN A 288 2.81 19.18 9.75
N GLU A 289 2.35 20.36 10.13
CA GLU A 289 3.22 21.39 10.72
C GLU A 289 3.90 20.89 12.00
N GLU A 290 3.15 20.16 12.83
CA GLU A 290 3.62 19.67 14.12
C GLU A 290 4.38 18.34 14.02
N PHE A 291 3.81 17.38 13.27
CA PHE A 291 4.26 15.98 13.25
C PHE A 291 4.75 15.51 11.88
N GLY A 292 4.76 16.38 10.88
CA GLY A 292 5.40 16.18 9.58
C GLY A 292 6.82 16.76 9.53
N GLU A 293 7.50 16.57 8.41
CA GLU A 293 8.77 17.26 8.12
C GLU A 293 9.05 17.39 6.62
N ALA A 294 8.45 16.53 5.81
CA ALA A 294 8.48 16.60 4.36
C ALA A 294 7.57 17.71 3.81
N SER A 295 8.04 18.38 2.77
CA SER A 295 7.25 19.27 1.93
C SER A 295 6.17 18.52 1.14
N LEU A 296 5.14 19.22 0.67
CA LEU A 296 4.10 18.62 -0.16
C LEU A 296 4.69 17.91 -1.39
N TYR A 297 5.66 18.53 -2.06
CA TYR A 297 6.31 17.95 -3.23
C TYR A 297 6.97 16.60 -2.90
N GLU A 298 7.78 16.55 -1.83
CA GLU A 298 8.44 15.32 -1.39
C GLU A 298 7.44 14.22 -1.04
N VAL A 299 6.29 14.57 -0.47
CA VAL A 299 5.23 13.62 -0.12
C VAL A 299 4.56 13.02 -1.37
N LEU A 300 4.21 13.85 -2.35
CA LEU A 300 3.57 13.38 -3.60
C LEU A 300 4.55 12.57 -4.47
N VAL A 301 5.77 13.08 -4.65
CA VAL A 301 6.84 12.42 -5.40
C VAL A 301 7.24 11.10 -4.73
N GLY A 302 7.40 11.12 -3.40
CA GLY A 302 7.75 9.94 -2.63
C GLY A 302 6.70 8.83 -2.77
N HIS A 303 5.42 9.19 -2.84
CA HIS A 303 4.35 8.21 -3.09
C HIS A 303 4.40 7.62 -4.50
N ILE A 304 4.63 8.44 -5.52
CA ILE A 304 4.82 7.96 -6.91
C ILE A 304 6.00 6.99 -6.96
N ARG A 305 7.16 7.37 -6.43
CA ARG A 305 8.34 6.50 -6.37
C ARG A 305 8.07 5.19 -5.63
N GLY A 306 7.50 5.27 -4.42
CA GLY A 306 7.21 4.08 -3.63
C GLY A 306 6.21 3.12 -4.30
N MET A 307 5.22 3.66 -5.01
CA MET A 307 4.31 2.86 -5.84
C MET A 307 5.04 2.24 -7.04
N SER A 308 5.90 2.99 -7.73
CA SER A 308 6.72 2.49 -8.83
C SER A 308 7.64 1.34 -8.41
N ASP A 309 8.31 1.46 -7.26
CA ASP A 309 9.13 0.40 -6.67
C ASP A 309 8.30 -0.85 -6.39
N SER A 310 7.13 -0.68 -5.76
CA SER A 310 6.21 -1.76 -5.41
C SER A 310 5.71 -2.49 -6.67
N ILE A 311 5.35 -1.73 -7.71
CA ILE A 311 4.92 -2.28 -9.01
C ILE A 311 6.08 -3.03 -9.66
N ALA A 312 7.28 -2.46 -9.72
CA ALA A 312 8.44 -3.10 -10.33
C ALA A 312 8.80 -4.42 -9.65
N LEU A 313 8.74 -4.46 -8.31
CA LEU A 313 8.95 -5.67 -7.53
C LEU A 313 7.90 -6.74 -7.84
N VAL A 314 6.60 -6.39 -7.76
CA VAL A 314 5.52 -7.36 -7.95
C VAL A 314 5.40 -7.81 -9.41
N GLU A 315 5.65 -6.93 -10.38
CA GLU A 315 5.67 -7.29 -11.80
C GLU A 315 6.88 -8.14 -12.20
N THR A 316 7.98 -8.09 -11.44
CA THR A 316 9.19 -8.91 -11.70
C THR A 316 9.16 -10.23 -10.94
N MET A 317 8.90 -10.18 -9.64
CA MET A 317 9.05 -11.31 -8.71
C MET A 317 7.72 -11.98 -8.32
N GLY A 318 6.60 -11.42 -8.78
CA GLY A 318 5.26 -11.87 -8.43
C GLY A 318 4.75 -11.31 -7.09
N PRO A 319 3.58 -11.75 -6.62
CA PRO A 319 2.88 -11.12 -5.48
C PRO A 319 3.65 -11.12 -4.16
N ASN A 320 4.59 -12.04 -3.96
CA ASN A 320 5.46 -12.11 -2.80
C ASN A 320 6.95 -12.06 -3.21
N PRO A 321 7.48 -10.88 -3.55
CA PRO A 321 8.84 -10.71 -4.05
C PRO A 321 9.91 -11.27 -3.11
N GLU A 322 9.78 -11.04 -1.80
CA GLU A 322 10.74 -11.50 -0.80
C GLU A 322 10.81 -13.03 -0.72
N HIS A 323 9.65 -13.71 -0.77
CA HIS A 323 9.63 -15.17 -0.81
C HIS A 323 10.23 -15.71 -2.10
N THR A 324 9.86 -15.12 -3.25
CA THR A 324 10.41 -15.49 -4.55
C THR A 324 11.92 -15.30 -4.59
N TYR A 325 12.43 -14.15 -4.13
CA TYR A 325 13.86 -13.88 -4.10
C TYR A 325 14.61 -14.90 -3.25
N ARG A 326 14.14 -15.19 -2.03
CA ARG A 326 14.75 -16.22 -1.16
C ARG A 326 14.76 -17.60 -1.82
N LEU A 327 13.67 -18.01 -2.47
CA LEU A 327 13.60 -19.29 -3.19
C LEU A 327 14.71 -19.41 -4.24
N PHE A 328 14.84 -18.42 -5.11
CA PHE A 328 15.85 -18.47 -6.18
C PHE A 328 17.27 -18.25 -5.67
N ARG A 329 17.45 -17.38 -4.67
CA ARG A 329 18.73 -17.16 -3.99
C ARG A 329 19.25 -18.45 -3.36
N ASP A 330 18.40 -19.14 -2.59
CA ASP A 330 18.79 -20.35 -1.89
C ASP A 330 19.04 -21.51 -2.87
N SER A 331 18.27 -21.57 -3.96
CA SER A 331 18.48 -22.53 -5.05
C SER A 331 19.82 -22.28 -5.76
N ALA A 332 20.10 -21.03 -6.16
CA ALA A 332 21.36 -20.65 -6.79
C ALA A 332 22.56 -20.90 -5.87
N GLN A 333 22.44 -20.59 -4.57
CA GLN A 333 23.45 -20.89 -3.57
C GLN A 333 23.72 -22.39 -3.47
N ARG A 334 22.67 -23.20 -3.34
CA ARG A 334 22.78 -24.66 -3.23
C ARG A 334 23.47 -25.23 -4.46
N ASP A 335 23.02 -24.86 -5.65
CA ASP A 335 23.54 -25.41 -6.90
C ASP A 335 25.01 -25.01 -7.11
N ALA A 336 25.37 -23.76 -6.81
CA ALA A 336 26.77 -23.29 -6.88
C ALA A 336 27.70 -24.01 -5.88
N VAL A 337 27.23 -24.25 -4.65
CA VAL A 337 28.02 -24.95 -3.61
C VAL A 337 28.13 -26.45 -3.91
N LEU A 338 27.07 -27.09 -4.41
CA LEU A 338 27.11 -28.51 -4.79
C LEU A 338 28.02 -28.73 -6.02
N ALA A 339 28.01 -27.81 -6.99
CA ALA A 339 28.92 -27.87 -8.14
C ALA A 339 30.40 -27.68 -7.74
N ASN A 340 30.68 -26.85 -6.72
CA ASN A 340 32.03 -26.68 -6.19
C ASN A 340 32.03 -26.33 -4.69
N PRO A 341 32.15 -27.32 -3.79
CA PRO A 341 32.11 -27.10 -2.34
C PRO A 341 33.19 -26.14 -1.81
N LYS A 342 34.33 -26.02 -2.52
CA LYS A 342 35.41 -25.09 -2.13
C LYS A 342 35.00 -23.62 -2.27
N ARG A 343 33.98 -23.31 -3.09
CA ARG A 343 33.46 -21.95 -3.26
C ARG A 343 32.49 -21.50 -2.17
N ARG A 344 32.13 -22.36 -1.20
CA ARG A 344 31.11 -22.04 -0.16
C ARG A 344 31.31 -20.67 0.49
N GLY A 345 32.53 -20.36 0.93
CA GLY A 345 32.83 -19.09 1.59
C GLY A 345 32.79 -17.87 0.66
N ARG A 346 33.03 -18.06 -0.63
CA ARG A 346 32.93 -17.00 -1.65
C ARG A 346 31.48 -16.75 -2.02
N VAL A 347 30.70 -17.81 -2.25
CA VAL A 347 29.25 -17.73 -2.53
C VAL A 347 28.52 -17.01 -1.40
N ALA A 348 28.88 -17.29 -0.13
CA ALA A 348 28.28 -16.61 1.02
C ALA A 348 28.58 -15.10 1.12
N LYS A 349 29.62 -14.60 0.43
CA LYS A 349 29.93 -13.15 0.35
C LYS A 349 29.29 -12.48 -0.87
N GLU A 350 28.82 -13.29 -1.81
CA GLU A 350 28.28 -12.88 -3.11
C GLU A 350 26.75 -12.71 -3.07
N LEU A 351 26.10 -13.20 -2.00
CA LEU A 351 24.69 -13.08 -1.64
C LEU A 351 24.54 -12.02 -0.54
#